data_AF-A0A957SZI4-F1
#
_entry.id   AF-A0A957SZI4-F1
#
_cell.length_a   1.000
_cell.length_b   1.000
_cell.length_c   1.000
_cell.angle_alpha   90.00
_cell.angle_beta   90.00
_cell.angle_gamma   90.00
#
_symmetry.space_group_name_H-M   'P 1'
#
loop_
_entity.id
_entity.type
_entity.pdbx_description
1 polymer ?
#
loop_
_entity_poly.entity_id
_entity_poly.type
_entity_poly.pdbx_seq_one_letter_code
_entity_poly.pdbx_strand_id
1 'polypeptide(L)'
;LEHPELHCRRLDLDKGDPDALAAQLYAELTTQPLDGRVEDQVVFRHHQRFVPRLATYPNRVDQMPLTLPNGPYQLTISNQGTVDGLTFTPATRHATAADEIEVQVMATGLNFRDLLNVLNLYPGDPGASPGVVQGDQLGLECAGVVVAVGEAVTDFAVGDHVMGMTLGCFSQYVTDKAVRFIQQPPNLSHAAAATIPSAFVTAYYGLHQLAGIQAGDRVLIHAATGGVGQAAVQLAQLAGAEVYGTASPGKWATLRDLGVTHIYNSRTVDFAEQILADTGGQGVDIVLNSLTGTGFIEANLAVLATNGRFVEISKRDIWSADEVAAVRPDVRYTPFDLSALGSSQPAALQTMLAAMRALFAENKLQPLPQTVFPLPQLVPALRHMQQARHTGKIVITHPRHQEIVIREDATYLITGGMGGIGLA
;
A
#
# COMPACT_ATOMS: atom_id res chain seq x y z
N LEU A 1 -3.84 -11.23 41.08
CA LEU A 1 -4.67 -12.41 41.45
C LEU A 1 -4.29 -12.94 42.82
N GLU A 2 -3.00 -13.08 43.13
CA GLU A 2 -2.55 -13.50 44.48
C GLU A 2 -2.89 -12.46 45.56
N HIS A 3 -2.71 -11.16 45.26
CA HIS A 3 -2.99 -10.03 46.15
C HIS A 3 -3.92 -8.99 45.50
N PRO A 4 -5.23 -9.28 45.35
CA PRO A 4 -6.18 -8.36 44.71
C PRO A 4 -6.35 -7.03 45.44
N GLU A 5 -6.10 -6.99 46.76
CA GLU A 5 -6.19 -5.82 47.62
C GLU A 5 -5.20 -4.71 47.28
N LEU A 6 -4.09 -5.05 46.59
CA LEU A 6 -3.07 -4.09 46.21
C LEU A 6 -3.46 -3.27 44.97
N HIS A 7 -4.49 -3.69 44.24
CA HIS A 7 -4.96 -3.02 43.01
C HIS A 7 -3.81 -2.65 42.04
N CYS A 8 -2.84 -3.56 41.87
CA CYS A 8 -1.67 -3.31 41.04
C CYS A 8 -2.07 -2.99 39.60
N ARG A 9 -1.61 -1.84 39.08
CA ARG A 9 -1.81 -1.43 37.69
C ARG A 9 -0.51 -1.50 36.91
N ARG A 10 -0.55 -2.09 35.73
CA ARG A 10 0.55 -2.12 34.77
C ARG A 10 0.27 -1.17 33.63
N LEU A 11 1.14 -0.19 33.47
CA LEU A 11 1.05 0.83 32.44
C LEU A 11 2.27 0.69 31.53
N ASP A 12 2.03 0.30 30.29
CA ASP A 12 3.06 0.21 29.24
C ASP A 12 3.00 1.48 28.39
N LEU A 13 4.04 2.29 28.46
CA LEU A 13 4.13 3.59 27.79
C LEU A 13 4.97 3.49 26.52
N ASP A 14 4.67 4.33 25.54
CA ASP A 14 5.50 4.49 24.34
C ASP A 14 6.81 5.22 24.67
N LYS A 15 7.77 5.20 23.75
CA LYS A 15 8.92 6.10 23.84
C LYS A 15 8.47 7.51 23.46
N GLY A 16 8.88 8.51 24.23
CA GLY A 16 8.47 9.89 23.97
C GLY A 16 9.08 10.89 24.94
N ASP A 17 8.64 12.13 24.82
CA ASP A 17 9.00 13.22 25.72
C ASP A 17 8.63 12.88 27.18
N PRO A 18 9.57 12.93 28.14
CA PRO A 18 9.31 12.55 29.53
C PRO A 18 8.18 13.33 30.20
N ASP A 19 8.04 14.62 29.89
CA ASP A 19 7.01 15.46 30.51
C ASP A 19 5.61 15.11 29.97
N ALA A 20 5.49 14.89 28.66
CA ALA A 20 4.26 14.39 28.06
C ALA A 20 3.87 13.01 28.62
N LEU A 21 4.83 12.10 28.78
CA LEU A 21 4.61 10.77 29.36
C LEU A 21 4.21 10.86 30.83
N ALA A 22 4.82 11.75 31.61
CA ALA A 22 4.48 11.98 33.01
C ALA A 22 3.06 12.54 33.16
N ALA A 23 2.66 13.49 32.32
CA ALA A 23 1.31 14.03 32.30
C ALA A 23 0.27 12.96 31.95
N GLN A 24 0.57 12.10 30.98
CA GLN A 24 -0.29 10.99 30.56
C GLN A 24 -0.42 9.93 31.67
N LEU A 25 0.68 9.58 32.33
CA LEU A 25 0.72 8.69 33.47
C LEU A 25 -0.13 9.23 34.63
N TYR A 26 0.07 10.51 34.96
CA TYR A 26 -0.67 11.19 36.02
C TYR A 26 -2.18 11.16 35.73
N ALA A 27 -2.58 11.54 34.51
CA ALA A 27 -3.99 11.52 34.11
C ALA A 27 -4.61 10.12 34.23
N GLU A 28 -3.92 9.06 33.80
CA GLU A 28 -4.41 7.67 33.90
C GLU A 28 -4.50 7.19 35.36
N LEU A 29 -3.62 7.67 36.24
CA LEU A 29 -3.61 7.32 37.67
C LEU A 29 -4.69 8.05 38.47
N THR A 30 -5.01 9.30 38.12
CA THR A 30 -5.94 10.13 38.90
C THR A 30 -7.37 10.15 38.35
N THR A 31 -7.58 9.82 37.08
CA THR A 31 -8.92 9.87 36.48
C THR A 31 -9.74 8.65 36.89
N GLN A 32 -10.89 8.88 37.52
CA GLN A 32 -11.85 7.81 37.79
C GLN A 32 -12.66 7.50 36.52
N PRO A 33 -12.75 6.23 36.09
CA PRO A 33 -13.56 5.83 34.94
C PRO A 33 -15.05 6.15 35.17
N LEU A 34 -15.71 6.71 34.16
CA LEU A 34 -17.13 7.05 34.20
C LEU A 34 -18.05 5.83 34.39
N ASP A 35 -17.58 4.64 34.02
CA ASP A 35 -18.28 3.37 34.17
C ASP A 35 -17.88 2.58 35.43
N GLY A 36 -17.01 3.16 36.27
CA GLY A 36 -16.49 2.56 37.51
C GLY A 36 -15.53 1.39 37.29
N ARG A 37 -15.15 1.06 36.05
CA ARG A 37 -14.26 -0.07 35.76
C ARG A 37 -12.81 0.40 35.68
N VAL A 38 -12.05 0.13 36.73
CA VAL A 38 -10.60 0.39 36.75
C VAL A 38 -9.87 -0.75 36.05
N GLU A 39 -9.11 -0.42 35.01
CA GLU A 39 -8.30 -1.36 34.25
C GLU A 39 -6.95 -1.59 34.95
N ASP A 40 -6.59 -2.86 35.12
CA ASP A 40 -5.34 -3.30 35.75
C ASP A 40 -4.17 -3.31 34.75
N GLN A 41 -4.47 -3.32 33.44
CA GLN A 41 -3.47 -3.32 32.37
C GLN A 41 -3.85 -2.32 31.29
N VAL A 42 -2.96 -1.38 31.01
CA VAL A 42 -3.17 -0.35 29.99
C VAL A 42 -1.89 -0.20 29.18
N VAL A 43 -2.06 -0.06 27.86
CA VAL A 43 -0.97 0.19 26.93
C VAL A 43 -1.25 1.50 26.21
N PHE A 44 -0.25 2.36 26.14
CA PHE A 44 -0.28 3.56 25.33
C PHE A 44 0.66 3.43 24.14
N ARG A 45 0.14 3.64 22.93
CA ARG A 45 0.90 3.69 21.68
C ARG A 45 0.39 4.82 20.82
N HIS A 46 1.27 5.66 20.28
CA HIS A 46 0.88 6.79 19.42
C HIS A 46 -0.26 7.65 20.01
N HIS A 47 -0.17 7.97 21.31
CA HIS A 47 -1.18 8.71 22.08
C HIS A 47 -2.58 8.05 22.18
N GLN A 48 -2.72 6.79 21.80
CA GLN A 48 -3.95 6.01 21.96
C GLN A 48 -3.86 5.06 23.16
N ARG A 49 -4.97 4.94 23.89
CA ARG A 49 -5.11 4.06 25.07
C ARG A 49 -5.71 2.73 24.64
N PHE A 50 -5.03 1.64 24.96
CA PHE A 50 -5.47 0.26 24.71
C PHE A 50 -5.56 -0.52 26.01
N VAL A 51 -6.47 -1.50 26.06
CA VAL A 51 -6.61 -2.44 27.17
C VAL A 51 -6.62 -3.86 26.61
N PRO A 52 -5.91 -4.82 27.23
CA PRO A 52 -5.93 -6.19 26.78
C PRO A 52 -7.26 -6.84 27.16
N ARG A 53 -7.77 -7.67 26.25
CA ARG A 53 -8.95 -8.51 26.47
C ARG A 53 -8.67 -9.89 25.94
N LEU A 54 -8.93 -10.89 26.79
CA LEU A 54 -9.06 -12.26 26.30
C LEU A 54 -10.37 -12.35 25.53
N ALA A 55 -10.27 -12.59 24.24
CA ALA A 55 -11.40 -12.93 23.40
C ALA A 55 -11.21 -14.38 22.95
N THR A 56 -12.32 -15.10 22.78
CA THR A 56 -12.28 -16.33 22.01
C THR A 56 -11.73 -16.00 20.64
N TYR A 57 -10.59 -16.59 20.30
CA TYR A 57 -10.15 -16.61 18.92
C TYR A 57 -11.06 -17.60 18.21
N PRO A 58 -12.04 -17.16 17.40
CA PRO A 58 -12.90 -18.10 16.71
C PRO A 58 -11.98 -19.02 15.90
N ASN A 59 -12.17 -20.35 16.01
CA ASN A 59 -11.56 -21.28 15.09
C ASN A 59 -11.81 -20.72 13.68
N ARG A 60 -10.72 -20.37 12.99
CA ARG A 60 -10.71 -19.42 11.86
C ARG A 60 -11.56 -19.85 10.66
N VAL A 61 -12.14 -21.04 10.64
CA VAL A 61 -12.92 -21.54 9.51
C VAL A 61 -14.34 -20.96 9.48
N ASP A 62 -14.97 -20.69 10.63
CA ASP A 62 -16.40 -20.33 10.66
C ASP A 62 -16.69 -18.80 10.65
N GLN A 63 -15.65 -17.97 10.73
CA GLN A 63 -15.78 -16.49 10.69
C GLN A 63 -14.85 -15.80 9.68
N MET A 64 -14.15 -16.57 8.84
CA MET A 64 -13.43 -16.01 7.71
C MET A 64 -14.44 -15.70 6.60
N PRO A 65 -14.59 -14.43 6.17
CA PRO A 65 -15.56 -14.09 5.12
C PRO A 65 -15.26 -14.83 3.82
N LEU A 66 -14.02 -15.28 3.60
CA LEU A 66 -13.62 -16.08 2.44
C LEU A 66 -12.90 -17.37 2.88
N THR A 67 -13.42 -18.52 2.46
CA THR A 67 -12.77 -19.83 2.64
C THR A 67 -11.80 -20.10 1.50
N LEU A 68 -10.62 -20.64 1.83
CA LEU A 68 -9.63 -21.04 0.83
C LEU A 68 -9.76 -22.53 0.48
N PRO A 69 -9.70 -22.89 -0.81
CA PRO A 69 -9.58 -24.29 -1.24
C PRO A 69 -8.34 -24.98 -0.67
N ASN A 70 -8.38 -26.32 -0.60
CA ASN A 70 -7.19 -27.13 -0.40
C ASN A 70 -6.37 -27.16 -1.71
N GLY A 71 -5.12 -26.70 -1.66
CA GLY A 71 -4.25 -26.60 -2.84
C GLY A 71 -4.28 -25.22 -3.51
N PRO A 72 -3.69 -25.07 -4.71
CA PRO A 72 -3.63 -23.80 -5.43
C PRO A 72 -5.01 -23.16 -5.57
N TYR A 73 -5.09 -21.86 -5.32
CA TYR A 73 -6.32 -21.09 -5.37
C TYR A 73 -6.11 -19.76 -6.09
N GLN A 74 -7.21 -19.20 -6.60
CA GLN A 74 -7.27 -17.86 -7.16
C GLN A 74 -8.56 -17.16 -6.74
N LEU A 75 -8.52 -15.84 -6.67
CA LEU A 75 -9.70 -15.02 -6.40
C LEU A 75 -10.57 -14.90 -7.66
N THR A 76 -11.88 -15.07 -7.50
CA THR A 76 -12.86 -14.81 -8.54
C THR A 76 -13.98 -13.90 -8.00
N ILE A 77 -14.66 -13.22 -8.93
CA ILE A 77 -15.82 -12.38 -8.62
C ILE A 77 -17.06 -13.17 -9.03
N SER A 78 -17.81 -13.66 -8.05
CA SER A 78 -19.06 -14.38 -8.27
C SER A 78 -20.23 -13.43 -8.55
N ASN A 79 -20.20 -12.21 -7.99
CA ASN A 79 -21.17 -11.15 -8.26
C ASN A 79 -20.49 -9.78 -8.28
N GLN A 80 -20.71 -9.01 -9.34
CA GLN A 80 -20.09 -7.69 -9.50
C GLN A 80 -20.84 -6.59 -8.74
N GLY A 81 -20.17 -5.46 -8.48
CA GLY A 81 -20.78 -4.28 -7.89
C GLY A 81 -20.82 -4.28 -6.36
N THR A 82 -20.31 -5.34 -5.71
CA THR A 82 -20.22 -5.44 -4.26
C THR A 82 -18.95 -6.15 -3.82
N VAL A 83 -18.37 -5.71 -2.72
CA VAL A 83 -17.21 -6.36 -2.08
C VAL A 83 -17.54 -7.75 -1.51
N ASP A 84 -18.82 -8.06 -1.30
CA ASP A 84 -19.26 -9.36 -0.79
C ASP A 84 -19.33 -10.44 -1.89
N GLY A 85 -19.17 -10.07 -3.17
CA GLY A 85 -19.20 -10.98 -4.31
C GLY A 85 -17.86 -11.65 -4.61
N LEU A 86 -16.95 -11.69 -3.65
CA LEU A 86 -15.62 -12.29 -3.79
C LEU A 86 -15.64 -13.75 -3.31
N THR A 87 -14.96 -14.63 -4.02
CA THR A 87 -14.77 -16.04 -3.61
C THR A 87 -13.45 -16.58 -4.11
N PHE A 88 -12.86 -17.55 -3.40
CA PHE A 88 -11.68 -18.27 -3.88
C PHE A 88 -12.09 -19.60 -4.50
N THR A 89 -11.57 -19.87 -5.69
CA THR A 89 -11.78 -21.14 -6.40
C THR A 89 -10.45 -21.87 -6.55
N PRO A 90 -10.47 -23.22 -6.63
CA PRO A 90 -9.28 -23.98 -6.98
C PRO A 90 -8.68 -23.47 -8.29
N ALA A 91 -7.35 -23.39 -8.34
CA ALA A 91 -6.58 -23.01 -9.51
C ALA A 91 -5.70 -24.18 -9.96
N THR A 92 -5.39 -24.22 -11.25
CA THR A 92 -4.43 -25.18 -11.79
C THR A 92 -3.12 -24.46 -12.01
N ARG A 93 -2.00 -25.05 -11.54
CA ARG A 93 -0.67 -24.53 -11.86
C ARG A 93 -0.31 -24.89 -13.29
N HIS A 94 0.29 -23.96 -14.00
CA HIS A 94 0.75 -24.14 -15.38
C HIS A 94 2.28 -24.09 -15.42
N ALA A 95 2.87 -24.84 -16.35
CA ALA A 95 4.30 -24.75 -16.60
C ALA A 95 4.64 -23.34 -17.11
N THR A 96 5.76 -22.77 -16.64
CA THR A 96 6.27 -21.47 -17.10
C THR A 96 6.68 -21.53 -18.57
N ALA A 97 6.29 -20.53 -19.36
CA ALA A 97 6.90 -20.31 -20.67
C ALA A 97 8.38 -19.92 -20.54
N ALA A 98 9.11 -19.88 -21.66
CA ALA A 98 10.55 -19.67 -21.66
C ALA A 98 11.01 -18.38 -20.95
N ASP A 99 10.24 -17.29 -21.05
CA ASP A 99 10.54 -15.97 -20.45
C ASP A 99 9.79 -15.68 -19.14
N GLU A 100 9.14 -16.69 -18.56
CA GLU A 100 8.29 -16.55 -17.37
C GLU A 100 8.94 -17.11 -16.10
N ILE A 101 8.47 -16.61 -14.97
CA ILE A 101 8.68 -17.22 -13.65
C ILE A 101 7.33 -17.46 -12.99
N GLU A 102 7.24 -18.51 -12.18
CA GLU A 102 6.12 -18.73 -11.28
C GLU A 102 6.55 -18.31 -9.87
N VAL A 103 5.75 -17.46 -9.23
CA VAL A 103 5.99 -16.92 -7.91
C VAL A 103 4.91 -17.41 -6.97
N GLN A 104 5.30 -18.06 -5.87
CA GLN A 104 4.43 -18.28 -4.73
C GLN A 104 4.22 -16.95 -4.02
N VAL A 105 2.99 -16.45 -4.04
CA VAL A 105 2.65 -15.14 -3.49
C VAL A 105 2.61 -15.22 -1.97
N MET A 106 3.39 -14.35 -1.32
CA MET A 106 3.48 -14.27 0.14
C MET A 106 2.74 -13.05 0.68
N ALA A 107 2.75 -11.96 -0.08
CA ALA A 107 2.00 -10.75 0.23
C ALA A 107 1.60 -10.01 -1.05
N THR A 108 0.41 -9.42 -1.02
CA THR A 108 -0.18 -8.65 -2.13
C THR A 108 -0.53 -7.26 -1.65
N GLY A 109 -0.09 -6.23 -2.39
CA GLY A 109 -0.46 -4.86 -2.12
C GLY A 109 -1.86 -4.57 -2.64
N LEU A 110 -2.78 -4.15 -1.77
CA LEU A 110 -4.13 -3.77 -2.17
C LEU A 110 -4.12 -2.33 -2.71
N ASN A 111 -4.70 -2.13 -3.89
CA ASN A 111 -4.74 -0.85 -4.59
C ASN A 111 -6.18 -0.33 -4.75
N PHE A 112 -6.34 0.99 -4.86
CA PHE A 112 -7.67 1.59 -5.09
C PHE A 112 -8.31 1.12 -6.40
N ARG A 113 -7.50 0.78 -7.40
CA ARG A 113 -7.93 0.09 -8.62
C ARG A 113 -8.68 -1.20 -8.32
N ASP A 114 -8.19 -2.02 -7.39
CA ASP A 114 -8.82 -3.31 -7.07
C ASP A 114 -10.23 -3.09 -6.51
N LEU A 115 -10.39 -2.08 -5.64
CA LEU A 115 -11.70 -1.70 -5.11
C LEU A 115 -12.65 -1.19 -6.21
N LEU A 116 -12.16 -0.36 -7.13
CA LEU A 116 -12.98 0.12 -8.26
C LEU A 116 -13.41 -1.02 -9.18
N ASN A 117 -12.54 -1.99 -9.45
CA ASN A 117 -12.86 -3.17 -10.24
C ASN A 117 -13.96 -4.02 -9.56
N VAL A 118 -13.82 -4.28 -8.26
CA VAL A 118 -14.82 -5.03 -7.48
C VAL A 118 -16.19 -4.34 -7.48
N LEU A 119 -16.20 -3.01 -7.38
CA LEU A 119 -17.44 -2.22 -7.39
C LEU A 119 -17.98 -1.95 -8.80
N ASN A 120 -17.32 -2.42 -9.86
CA ASN A 120 -17.65 -2.12 -11.27
C ASN A 120 -17.71 -0.61 -11.56
N LEU A 121 -16.78 0.14 -10.97
CA LEU A 121 -16.65 1.60 -11.09
C LEU A 121 -15.34 2.02 -11.79
N TYR A 122 -14.55 1.07 -12.31
CA TYR A 122 -13.31 1.37 -13.01
C TYR A 122 -13.61 1.80 -14.45
N PRO A 123 -13.18 3.00 -14.89
CA PRO A 123 -13.41 3.47 -16.25
C PRO A 123 -12.55 2.73 -17.28
N GLY A 124 -13.15 2.38 -18.42
CA GLY A 124 -12.48 1.71 -19.54
C GLY A 124 -12.31 0.21 -19.34
N ASP A 125 -11.46 -0.40 -20.16
CA ASP A 125 -11.09 -1.80 -20.00
C ASP A 125 -10.07 -1.92 -18.84
N PRO A 126 -10.38 -2.66 -17.75
CA PRO A 126 -9.44 -2.85 -16.65
C PRO A 126 -8.18 -3.63 -17.04
N GLY A 127 -8.07 -4.11 -18.29
CA GLY A 127 -6.96 -4.93 -18.80
C GLY A 127 -7.42 -6.32 -19.23
N ALA A 128 -8.71 -6.51 -19.54
CA ALA A 128 -9.32 -7.71 -20.07
C ALA A 128 -8.64 -8.09 -21.39
N SER A 129 -7.65 -8.99 -21.31
CA SER A 129 -7.36 -9.83 -22.47
C SER A 129 -8.65 -10.59 -22.82
N PRO A 130 -9.06 -10.62 -24.09
CA PRO A 130 -10.27 -11.32 -24.51
C PRO A 130 -10.28 -12.75 -23.95
N GLY A 131 -11.29 -13.08 -23.14
CA GLY A 131 -11.46 -14.41 -22.54
C GLY A 131 -10.96 -14.60 -21.11
N VAL A 132 -10.40 -13.57 -20.46
CA VAL A 132 -10.00 -13.62 -19.03
C VAL A 132 -11.17 -13.21 -18.12
N VAL A 133 -11.45 -13.98 -17.07
CA VAL A 133 -12.51 -13.67 -16.10
C VAL A 133 -12.04 -12.49 -15.24
N GLN A 134 -12.88 -11.48 -15.03
CA GLN A 134 -12.50 -10.21 -14.40
C GLN A 134 -11.88 -10.35 -12.99
N GLY A 135 -12.17 -11.46 -12.29
CA GLY A 135 -11.54 -11.79 -11.00
C GLY A 135 -10.05 -12.16 -11.10
N ASP A 136 -9.63 -12.72 -12.22
CA ASP A 136 -8.24 -13.12 -12.50
C ASP A 136 -7.30 -11.90 -12.62
N GLN A 137 -7.83 -10.68 -12.51
CA GLN A 137 -7.11 -9.41 -12.69
C GLN A 137 -6.98 -8.56 -11.42
N LEU A 138 -7.51 -9.06 -10.29
CA LEU A 138 -7.40 -8.36 -9.01
C LEU A 138 -6.03 -8.59 -8.37
N GLY A 139 -5.46 -7.51 -7.84
CA GLY A 139 -4.11 -7.48 -7.30
C GLY A 139 -3.11 -7.11 -8.41
N LEU A 140 -2.51 -5.94 -8.28
CA LEU A 140 -1.59 -5.33 -9.27
C LEU A 140 -0.10 -5.54 -8.93
N GLU A 141 0.19 -6.06 -7.74
CA GLU A 141 1.55 -6.24 -7.26
C GLU A 141 1.61 -7.33 -6.20
N CYS A 142 2.77 -7.97 -6.10
CA CYS A 142 3.04 -8.92 -5.03
C CYS A 142 4.52 -8.95 -4.64
N ALA A 143 4.76 -9.57 -3.50
CA ALA A 143 6.06 -10.06 -3.08
C ALA A 143 5.93 -11.55 -2.70
N GLY A 144 6.94 -12.33 -3.07
CA GLY A 144 6.87 -13.77 -2.98
C GLY A 144 8.20 -14.48 -3.16
N VAL A 145 8.11 -15.78 -3.41
CA VAL A 145 9.26 -16.67 -3.65
C VAL A 145 9.10 -17.35 -5.00
N VAL A 146 10.16 -17.36 -5.81
CA VAL A 146 10.18 -18.04 -7.11
C VAL A 146 10.11 -19.56 -6.89
N VAL A 147 9.18 -20.23 -7.56
CA VAL A 147 8.97 -21.70 -7.46
C VAL A 147 9.18 -22.45 -8.78
N ALA A 148 9.16 -21.74 -9.91
CA ALA A 148 9.54 -22.28 -11.22
C ALA A 148 10.11 -21.15 -12.09
N VAL A 149 10.99 -21.51 -13.02
CA VAL A 149 11.71 -20.59 -13.90
C VAL A 149 11.72 -21.16 -15.32
N GLY A 150 11.35 -20.34 -16.30
CA GLY A 150 11.41 -20.65 -17.72
C GLY A 150 12.83 -20.78 -18.24
N GLU A 151 13.02 -21.56 -19.30
CA GLU A 151 14.34 -21.92 -19.84
C GLU A 151 15.20 -20.74 -20.33
N ALA A 152 14.60 -19.60 -20.70
CA ALA A 152 15.30 -18.41 -21.17
C ALA A 152 15.53 -17.37 -20.06
N VAL A 153 15.02 -17.59 -18.85
CA VAL A 153 15.20 -16.70 -17.70
C VAL A 153 16.56 -16.99 -17.04
N THR A 154 17.39 -15.96 -16.94
CA THR A 154 18.75 -16.06 -16.37
C THR A 154 18.96 -15.24 -15.11
N ASP A 155 18.08 -14.27 -14.85
CA ASP A 155 18.20 -13.33 -13.71
C ASP A 155 17.56 -13.83 -12.40
N PHE A 156 16.86 -14.97 -12.44
CA PHE A 156 16.14 -15.55 -11.30
C PHE A 156 16.38 -17.05 -11.16
N ALA A 157 16.39 -17.52 -9.91
CA ALA A 157 16.44 -18.93 -9.56
C ALA A 157 15.27 -19.31 -8.63
N VAL A 158 14.92 -20.60 -8.60
CA VAL A 158 13.97 -21.14 -7.61
C VAL A 158 14.49 -20.88 -6.20
N GLY A 159 13.63 -20.35 -5.34
CA GLY A 159 13.97 -19.92 -3.98
C GLY A 159 14.28 -18.43 -3.85
N ASP A 160 14.44 -17.70 -4.95
CA ASP A 160 14.66 -16.25 -4.89
C ASP A 160 13.44 -15.52 -4.33
N HIS A 161 13.71 -14.56 -3.44
CA HIS A 161 12.70 -13.65 -2.94
C HIS A 161 12.54 -12.49 -3.93
N VAL A 162 11.31 -12.26 -4.40
CA VAL A 162 11.02 -11.27 -5.45
C VAL A 162 9.86 -10.38 -5.07
N MET A 163 9.82 -9.20 -5.70
CA MET A 163 8.66 -8.31 -5.72
C MET A 163 8.43 -7.81 -7.15
N GLY A 164 7.18 -7.53 -7.51
CA GLY A 164 6.86 -7.17 -8.89
C GLY A 164 5.45 -6.63 -9.09
N MET A 165 5.18 -6.21 -10.33
CA MET A 165 3.89 -5.69 -10.78
C MET A 165 3.25 -6.64 -11.78
N THR A 166 2.35 -7.49 -11.31
CA THR A 166 1.59 -8.45 -12.13
C THR A 166 0.14 -8.49 -11.69
N LEU A 167 -0.75 -8.97 -12.56
CA LEU A 167 -2.17 -9.10 -12.28
C LEU A 167 -2.48 -10.43 -11.59
N GLY A 168 -3.64 -10.52 -10.92
CA GLY A 168 -4.09 -11.77 -10.33
C GLY A 168 -3.35 -12.13 -9.03
N CYS A 169 -2.72 -11.15 -8.37
CA CYS A 169 -1.92 -11.37 -7.17
C CYS A 169 -2.73 -11.86 -5.95
N PHE A 170 -4.06 -11.85 -5.98
CA PHE A 170 -4.88 -12.56 -4.98
C PHE A 170 -5.01 -14.06 -5.31
N SER A 171 -3.91 -14.68 -5.70
CA SER A 171 -3.79 -16.12 -6.00
C SER A 171 -2.63 -16.72 -5.21
N GLN A 172 -2.62 -18.03 -4.99
CA GLN A 172 -1.50 -18.67 -4.29
C GLN A 172 -0.21 -18.61 -5.10
N TYR A 173 -0.34 -18.73 -6.42
CA TYR A 173 0.76 -18.64 -7.38
C TYR A 173 0.38 -17.66 -8.48
N VAL A 174 1.38 -16.96 -9.00
CA VAL A 174 1.25 -16.13 -10.20
C VAL A 174 2.38 -16.48 -11.15
N THR A 175 2.05 -16.67 -12.42
CA THR A 175 3.02 -16.90 -13.50
C THR A 175 2.96 -15.73 -14.46
N ASP A 176 4.08 -15.07 -14.67
CA ASP A 176 4.17 -13.95 -15.61
C ASP A 176 5.63 -13.77 -16.05
N LYS A 177 5.86 -12.89 -17.02
CA LYS A 177 7.18 -12.59 -17.57
C LYS A 177 8.13 -12.11 -16.48
N ALA A 178 9.35 -12.65 -16.49
CA ALA A 178 10.41 -12.31 -15.53
C ALA A 178 10.67 -10.79 -15.44
N VAL A 179 10.51 -10.06 -16.54
CA VAL A 179 10.69 -8.61 -16.67
C VAL A 179 9.79 -7.78 -15.73
N ARG A 180 8.72 -8.37 -15.18
CA ARG A 180 7.76 -7.71 -14.27
C ARG A 180 8.15 -7.81 -12.80
N PHE A 181 9.24 -8.52 -12.51
CA PHE A 181 9.73 -8.78 -11.17
C PHE A 181 11.17 -8.28 -11.02
N ILE A 182 11.54 -8.04 -9.77
CA ILE A 182 12.89 -7.72 -9.32
C ILE A 182 13.17 -8.47 -8.03
N GLN A 183 14.43 -8.73 -7.74
CA GLN A 183 14.83 -9.28 -6.45
C GLN A 183 14.39 -8.36 -5.30
N GLN A 184 13.79 -8.96 -4.29
CA GLN A 184 13.43 -8.30 -3.04
C GLN A 184 14.70 -7.97 -2.25
N PRO A 185 14.85 -6.73 -1.73
CA PRO A 185 15.94 -6.43 -0.81
C PRO A 185 15.92 -7.35 0.42
N PRO A 186 17.05 -7.96 0.81
CA PRO A 186 17.10 -9.04 1.81
C PRO A 186 16.70 -8.58 3.22
N ASN A 187 16.77 -7.28 3.49
CA ASN A 187 16.38 -6.66 4.75
C ASN A 187 14.86 -6.43 4.89
N LEU A 188 14.07 -6.68 3.84
CA LEU A 188 12.63 -6.43 3.85
C LEU A 188 11.83 -7.72 4.06
N SER A 189 10.76 -7.62 4.83
CA SER A 189 9.72 -8.66 4.84
C SER A 189 8.92 -8.63 3.53
N HIS A 190 8.32 -9.75 3.12
CA HIS A 190 7.42 -9.76 1.95
C HIS A 190 6.29 -8.75 2.06
N ALA A 191 5.73 -8.56 3.27
CA ALA A 191 4.69 -7.58 3.46
C ALA A 191 5.20 -6.15 3.17
N ALA A 192 6.37 -5.79 3.70
CA ALA A 192 7.01 -4.50 3.42
C ALA A 192 7.36 -4.35 1.93
N ALA A 193 7.89 -5.40 1.31
CA ALA A 193 8.22 -5.42 -0.11
C ALA A 193 6.98 -5.22 -1.00
N ALA A 194 5.82 -5.79 -0.64
CA ALA A 194 4.56 -5.63 -1.36
C ALA A 194 4.00 -4.19 -1.30
N THR A 195 4.59 -3.28 -0.50
CA THR A 195 4.23 -1.86 -0.50
C THR A 195 4.91 -1.04 -1.60
N ILE A 196 5.92 -1.62 -2.25
CA ILE A 196 6.86 -0.88 -3.10
C ILE A 196 6.39 -0.77 -4.56
N PRO A 197 6.13 -1.86 -5.29
CA PRO A 197 6.17 -1.84 -6.76
C PRO A 197 5.22 -0.81 -7.39
N SER A 198 3.92 -0.89 -7.14
CA SER A 198 2.94 -0.01 -7.78
C SER A 198 3.05 1.43 -7.30
N ALA A 199 3.19 1.65 -6.00
CA ALA A 199 3.15 2.99 -5.41
C ALA A 199 4.36 3.82 -5.86
N PHE A 200 5.56 3.23 -5.74
CA PHE A 200 6.79 3.91 -6.10
C PHE A 200 7.00 4.01 -7.60
N VAL A 201 6.66 2.98 -8.39
CA VAL A 201 6.78 3.09 -9.85
C VAL A 201 5.79 4.14 -10.39
N THR A 202 4.56 4.22 -9.86
CA THR A 202 3.60 5.27 -10.26
C THR A 202 4.13 6.66 -9.94
N ALA A 203 4.61 6.86 -8.71
CA ALA A 203 5.17 8.15 -8.30
C ALA A 203 6.44 8.51 -9.08
N TYR A 204 7.34 7.55 -9.33
CA TYR A 204 8.57 7.74 -10.08
C TYR A 204 8.28 8.10 -11.54
N TYR A 205 7.38 7.36 -12.19
CA TYR A 205 6.98 7.66 -13.56
C TYR A 205 6.38 9.07 -13.67
N GLY A 206 5.42 9.39 -12.78
CA GLY A 206 4.77 10.70 -12.76
C GLY A 206 5.74 11.85 -12.51
N LEU A 207 6.53 11.78 -11.45
CA LEU A 207 7.42 12.88 -11.04
C LEU A 207 8.68 12.96 -11.90
N HIS A 208 9.40 11.86 -12.11
CA HIS A 208 10.69 11.90 -12.81
C HIS A 208 10.56 11.80 -14.33
N GLN A 209 9.70 10.93 -14.87
CA GLN A 209 9.65 10.72 -16.32
C GLN A 209 8.70 11.70 -17.02
N LEU A 210 7.53 11.97 -16.44
CA LEU A 210 6.54 12.86 -17.06
C LEU A 210 6.78 14.33 -16.70
N ALA A 211 6.89 14.65 -15.41
CA ALA A 211 7.11 16.01 -14.93
C ALA A 211 8.58 16.43 -14.97
N GLY A 212 9.53 15.50 -14.93
CA GLY A 212 10.95 15.82 -14.88
C GLY A 212 11.32 16.65 -13.64
N ILE A 213 10.91 16.19 -12.47
CA ILE A 213 11.13 16.87 -11.18
C ILE A 213 12.63 17.17 -10.94
N GLN A 214 12.90 18.38 -10.45
CA GLN A 214 14.25 18.88 -10.16
C GLN A 214 14.32 19.47 -8.75
N ALA A 215 15.54 19.63 -8.25
CA ALA A 215 15.77 20.33 -7.00
C ALA A 215 15.26 21.77 -7.09
N GLY A 216 14.52 22.21 -6.06
CA GLY A 216 13.88 23.52 -6.01
C GLY A 216 12.49 23.60 -6.68
N ASP A 217 12.02 22.55 -7.36
CA ASP A 217 10.62 22.50 -7.80
C ASP A 217 9.70 22.51 -6.58
N ARG A 218 8.59 23.26 -6.65
CA ARG A 218 7.47 23.14 -5.72
C ARG A 218 6.46 22.14 -6.26
N VAL A 219 6.18 21.09 -5.50
CA VAL A 219 5.30 20.00 -5.93
C VAL A 219 4.09 19.85 -5.01
N LEU A 220 2.90 19.96 -5.58
CA LEU A 220 1.64 19.63 -4.91
C LEU A 220 1.33 18.15 -5.08
N ILE A 221 1.30 17.41 -3.97
CA ILE A 221 1.00 15.99 -3.90
C ILE A 221 -0.34 15.80 -3.20
N HIS A 222 -1.32 15.33 -3.96
CA HIS A 222 -2.63 15.05 -3.42
C HIS A 222 -2.72 13.68 -2.74
N ALA A 223 -3.62 13.59 -1.75
CA ALA A 223 -3.81 12.38 -0.93
C ALA A 223 -2.47 11.83 -0.39
N ALA A 224 -1.58 12.73 0.05
CA ALA A 224 -0.17 12.48 0.36
C ALA A 224 0.07 11.48 1.51
N THR A 225 -0.98 11.07 2.22
CA THR A 225 -0.93 10.03 3.28
C THR A 225 -1.30 8.63 2.78
N GLY A 226 -1.76 8.48 1.54
CA GLY A 226 -2.00 7.19 0.90
C GLY A 226 -0.74 6.60 0.25
N GLY A 227 -0.87 5.42 -0.37
CA GLY A 227 0.27 4.67 -0.91
C GLY A 227 1.14 5.45 -1.90
N VAL A 228 0.56 5.88 -3.03
CA VAL A 228 1.28 6.66 -4.05
C VAL A 228 1.73 8.01 -3.50
N GLY A 229 0.88 8.66 -2.69
CA GLY A 229 1.18 9.95 -2.08
C GLY A 229 2.44 9.93 -1.22
N GLN A 230 2.58 8.94 -0.33
CA GLN A 230 3.77 8.82 0.51
C GLN A 230 5.02 8.45 -0.30
N ALA A 231 4.89 7.59 -1.31
CA ALA A 231 6.00 7.28 -2.22
C ALA A 231 6.45 8.54 -2.98
N ALA A 232 5.50 9.36 -3.43
CA ALA A 232 5.76 10.63 -4.11
C ALA A 232 6.42 11.66 -3.20
N VAL A 233 6.02 11.75 -1.91
CA VAL A 233 6.69 12.61 -0.92
C VAL A 233 8.16 12.23 -0.78
N GLN A 234 8.47 10.94 -0.60
CA GLN A 234 9.86 10.47 -0.47
C GLN A 234 10.69 10.77 -1.73
N LEU A 235 10.14 10.51 -2.92
CA LEU A 235 10.83 10.78 -4.19
C LEU A 235 11.04 12.28 -4.43
N ALA A 236 10.05 13.12 -4.10
CA ALA A 236 10.17 14.57 -4.20
C ALA A 236 11.24 15.13 -3.25
N GLN A 237 11.25 14.68 -2.00
CA GLN A 237 12.28 15.06 -1.03
C GLN A 237 13.67 14.59 -1.46
N LEU A 238 13.78 13.37 -2.00
CA LEU A 238 15.02 12.84 -2.56
C LEU A 238 15.52 13.66 -3.75
N ALA A 239 14.61 14.21 -4.56
CA ALA A 239 14.92 15.12 -5.66
C ALA A 239 15.28 16.54 -5.20
N GLY A 240 15.09 16.88 -3.92
CA GLY A 240 15.30 18.23 -3.38
C GLY A 240 14.18 19.21 -3.71
N ALA A 241 12.97 18.71 -4.00
CA ALA A 241 11.78 19.51 -4.24
C ALA A 241 11.09 19.92 -2.93
N GLU A 242 10.42 21.07 -2.94
CA GLU A 242 9.59 21.54 -1.83
C GLU A 242 8.17 20.94 -1.94
N VAL A 243 7.76 20.20 -0.91
CA VAL A 243 6.52 19.42 -0.94
C VAL A 243 5.36 20.18 -0.31
N TYR A 244 4.28 20.33 -1.10
CA TYR A 244 2.97 20.78 -0.68
C TYR A 244 2.03 19.57 -0.68
N GLY A 245 1.52 19.17 0.49
CA GLY A 245 0.76 17.92 0.63
C GLY A 245 -0.70 18.17 1.01
N THR A 246 -1.63 17.41 0.41
CA THR A 246 -3.03 17.40 0.89
C THR A 246 -3.40 16.08 1.55
N ALA A 247 -4.16 16.17 2.64
CA ALA A 247 -4.80 15.03 3.29
C ALA A 247 -6.06 15.47 4.03
N SER A 248 -6.87 14.51 4.48
CA SER A 248 -7.96 14.82 5.40
C SER A 248 -7.38 15.33 6.74
N PRO A 249 -8.06 16.26 7.45
CA PRO A 249 -7.52 16.88 8.66
C PRO A 249 -7.04 15.89 9.74
N GLY A 250 -7.75 14.76 9.89
CA GLY A 250 -7.36 13.70 10.83
C GLY A 250 -6.04 12.99 10.52
N LYS A 251 -5.44 13.22 9.35
CA LYS A 251 -4.16 12.64 8.93
C LYS A 251 -3.03 13.66 8.78
N TRP A 252 -3.24 14.91 9.19
CA TRP A 252 -2.21 15.96 9.07
C TRP A 252 -0.98 15.68 9.93
N ALA A 253 -1.13 15.04 11.08
CA ALA A 253 0.00 14.60 11.90
C ALA A 253 0.94 13.68 11.10
N THR A 254 0.39 12.70 10.38
CA THR A 254 1.16 11.83 9.50
C THR A 254 1.95 12.61 8.44
N LEU A 255 1.38 13.67 7.84
CA LEU A 255 2.12 14.47 6.87
C LEU A 255 3.31 15.19 7.49
N ARG A 256 3.16 15.69 8.71
CA ARG A 256 4.27 16.31 9.44
C ARG A 256 5.36 15.28 9.76
N ASP A 257 4.98 14.08 10.16
CA ASP A 257 5.92 12.98 10.42
C ASP A 257 6.70 12.56 9.16
N LEU A 258 6.10 12.72 7.98
CA LEU A 258 6.74 12.53 6.67
C LEU A 258 7.62 13.72 6.25
N GLY A 259 7.74 14.77 7.08
CA GLY A 259 8.53 15.96 6.79
C GLY A 259 7.86 16.95 5.84
N VAL A 260 6.54 16.87 5.63
CA VAL A 260 5.80 17.84 4.83
C VAL A 260 5.44 19.04 5.71
N THR A 261 5.93 20.22 5.33
CA THR A 261 5.67 21.48 6.04
C THR A 261 4.37 22.15 5.62
N HIS A 262 4.06 22.11 4.33
CA HIS A 262 2.90 22.78 3.73
C HIS A 262 1.75 21.79 3.58
N ILE A 263 0.75 21.88 4.46
CA ILE A 263 -0.33 20.87 4.59
C ILE A 263 -1.69 21.52 4.38
N TYR A 264 -2.49 20.93 3.48
CA TYR A 264 -3.82 21.44 3.11
C TYR A 264 -4.90 20.35 3.16
N ASN A 265 -6.16 20.77 3.15
CA ASN A 265 -7.30 19.87 3.19
C ASN A 265 -7.54 19.22 1.82
N SER A 266 -7.56 17.89 1.75
CA SER A 266 -7.83 17.15 0.51
C SER A 266 -9.32 17.02 0.16
N ARG A 267 -10.22 17.61 0.94
CA ARG A 267 -11.69 17.52 0.76
C ARG A 267 -12.32 18.81 0.29
N THR A 268 -11.55 19.88 0.21
CA THR A 268 -11.99 21.20 -0.27
C THR A 268 -11.03 21.69 -1.33
N VAL A 269 -11.44 22.70 -2.09
CA VAL A 269 -10.61 23.34 -3.13
C VAL A 269 -9.76 24.49 -2.58
N ASP A 270 -9.93 24.82 -1.29
CA ASP A 270 -9.27 25.96 -0.61
C ASP A 270 -7.73 25.87 -0.63
N PHE A 271 -7.17 24.67 -0.87
CA PHE A 271 -5.73 24.48 -1.03
C PHE A 271 -5.15 25.40 -2.11
N ALA A 272 -5.90 25.70 -3.18
CA ALA A 272 -5.40 26.53 -4.27
C ALA A 272 -5.11 27.96 -3.80
N GLU A 273 -6.06 28.59 -3.12
CA GLU A 273 -5.88 29.95 -2.58
C GLU A 273 -4.83 29.98 -1.46
N GLN A 274 -4.80 28.97 -0.60
CA GLN A 274 -3.83 28.87 0.49
C GLN A 274 -2.39 28.73 -0.03
N ILE A 275 -2.17 27.85 -1.02
CA ILE A 275 -0.85 27.69 -1.64
C ILE A 275 -0.43 28.96 -2.39
N LEU A 276 -1.35 29.62 -3.09
CA LEU A 276 -1.03 30.91 -3.73
C LEU A 276 -0.63 31.95 -2.69
N ALA A 277 -1.29 32.02 -1.53
CA ALA A 277 -0.88 32.91 -0.45
C ALA A 277 0.51 32.54 0.10
N ASP A 278 0.77 31.26 0.36
CA ASP A 278 2.04 30.75 0.90
C ASP A 278 3.22 30.94 -0.08
N THR A 279 2.93 31.02 -1.39
CA THR A 279 3.93 31.17 -2.46
C THR A 279 4.02 32.58 -3.02
N GLY A 280 3.35 33.56 -2.41
CA GLY A 280 3.33 34.95 -2.90
C GLY A 280 2.73 35.10 -4.31
N GLY A 281 1.77 34.26 -4.65
CA GLY A 281 1.05 34.23 -5.93
C GLY A 281 1.76 33.45 -7.03
N GLN A 282 2.90 32.80 -6.76
CA GLN A 282 3.64 32.06 -7.78
C GLN A 282 3.07 30.66 -8.06
N GLY A 283 2.42 30.03 -7.07
CA GLY A 283 1.90 28.68 -7.20
C GLY A 283 2.97 27.59 -7.11
N VAL A 284 2.64 26.41 -7.64
CA VAL A 284 3.50 25.22 -7.67
C VAL A 284 3.91 24.84 -9.09
N ASP A 285 5.08 24.26 -9.25
CA ASP A 285 5.64 23.93 -10.57
C ASP A 285 5.14 22.57 -11.08
N ILE A 286 4.77 21.66 -10.16
CA ILE A 286 4.24 20.32 -10.45
C ILE A 286 3.00 20.06 -9.60
N VAL A 287 1.98 19.47 -10.21
CA VAL A 287 0.84 18.85 -9.52
C VAL A 287 0.85 17.35 -9.83
N LEU A 288 0.82 16.52 -8.79
CA LEU A 288 0.50 15.09 -8.89
C LEU A 288 -0.92 14.88 -8.34
N ASN A 289 -1.91 14.88 -9.23
CA ASN A 289 -3.33 14.83 -8.86
C ASN A 289 -3.86 13.40 -8.74
N SER A 290 -4.62 13.16 -7.68
CA SER A 290 -5.43 11.95 -7.46
C SER A 290 -6.84 12.28 -6.95
N LEU A 291 -7.20 13.56 -6.85
CA LEU A 291 -8.51 14.01 -6.36
C LEU A 291 -9.47 14.13 -7.55
N THR A 292 -10.69 13.69 -7.33
CA THR A 292 -11.77 13.69 -8.31
C THR A 292 -12.98 14.43 -7.73
N GLY A 293 -13.78 15.05 -8.60
CA GLY A 293 -14.99 15.77 -8.22
C GLY A 293 -14.97 17.21 -8.71
N THR A 294 -16.12 17.87 -8.58
CA THR A 294 -16.32 19.22 -9.10
C THR A 294 -15.34 20.23 -8.52
N GLY A 295 -14.67 20.99 -9.38
CA GLY A 295 -13.78 22.09 -8.99
C GLY A 295 -12.34 21.70 -8.69
N PHE A 296 -12.01 20.42 -8.54
CA PHE A 296 -10.64 20.00 -8.20
C PHE A 296 -9.64 20.21 -9.34
N ILE A 297 -10.04 19.99 -10.60
CA ILE A 297 -9.16 20.20 -11.75
C ILE A 297 -8.92 21.69 -11.93
N GLU A 298 -9.97 22.50 -11.84
CA GLU A 298 -9.91 23.96 -11.92
C GLU A 298 -9.00 24.54 -10.82
N ALA A 299 -9.13 24.06 -9.58
CA ALA A 299 -8.28 24.47 -8.46
C ALA A 299 -6.81 24.09 -8.68
N ASN A 300 -6.54 22.90 -9.20
CA ASN A 300 -5.19 22.48 -9.57
C ASN A 300 -4.61 23.30 -10.72
N LEU A 301 -5.41 23.64 -11.72
CA LEU A 301 -5.00 24.52 -12.81
C LEU A 301 -4.77 25.95 -12.33
N ALA A 302 -5.51 26.44 -11.34
CA ALA A 302 -5.34 27.78 -10.79
C ALA A 302 -4.06 27.92 -9.94
N VAL A 303 -3.68 26.87 -9.21
CA VAL A 303 -2.49 26.87 -8.34
C VAL A 303 -1.18 26.58 -9.09
N LEU A 304 -1.24 26.06 -10.32
CA LEU A 304 -0.05 25.81 -11.13
C LEU A 304 0.62 27.11 -11.57
N ALA A 305 1.94 27.19 -11.38
CA ALA A 305 2.79 28.23 -11.92
C ALA A 305 2.74 28.29 -13.45
N THR A 306 3.28 29.35 -14.04
CA THR A 306 3.42 29.48 -15.50
C THR A 306 4.29 28.34 -16.05
N ASN A 307 3.85 27.70 -17.13
CA ASN A 307 4.47 26.49 -17.69
C ASN A 307 4.49 25.27 -16.73
N GLY A 308 3.59 25.26 -15.75
CA GLY A 308 3.47 24.18 -14.78
C GLY A 308 3.15 22.82 -15.41
N ARG A 309 3.45 21.75 -14.66
CA ARG A 309 3.30 20.36 -15.10
C ARG A 309 2.23 19.67 -14.27
N PHE A 310 1.12 19.34 -14.90
CA PHE A 310 0.02 18.63 -14.27
C PHE A 310 0.08 17.16 -14.65
N VAL A 311 0.36 16.30 -13.68
CA VAL A 311 0.34 14.85 -13.82
C VAL A 311 -0.92 14.29 -13.17
N GLU A 312 -1.77 13.65 -13.97
CA GLU A 312 -3.05 13.10 -13.52
C GLU A 312 -2.96 11.57 -13.40
N ILE A 313 -3.16 11.05 -12.18
CA ILE A 313 -3.22 9.60 -11.94
C ILE A 313 -4.65 9.08 -11.75
N SER A 314 -5.63 9.98 -11.64
CA SER A 314 -7.05 9.60 -11.54
C SER A 314 -7.55 9.07 -12.88
N LYS A 315 -8.56 8.21 -12.80
CA LYS A 315 -9.25 7.66 -13.98
C LYS A 315 -10.66 8.21 -14.17
N ARG A 316 -11.22 8.80 -13.12
CA ARG A 316 -12.59 9.28 -13.07
C ARG A 316 -12.61 10.79 -13.07
N ASP A 317 -13.62 11.35 -13.74
CA ASP A 317 -13.90 12.78 -13.71
C ASP A 317 -12.68 13.64 -14.12
N ILE A 318 -11.85 13.12 -15.04
CA ILE A 318 -10.67 13.80 -15.59
C ILE A 318 -11.04 14.64 -16.81
N TRP A 319 -10.33 15.73 -17.04
CA TRP A 319 -10.44 16.51 -18.26
C TRP A 319 -9.59 15.91 -19.38
N SER A 320 -10.00 16.17 -20.62
CA SER A 320 -9.19 15.95 -21.81
C SER A 320 -8.06 16.98 -21.92
N ALA A 321 -7.03 16.66 -22.71
CA ALA A 321 -5.95 17.60 -22.97
C ALA A 321 -6.44 18.90 -23.63
N ASP A 322 -7.45 18.82 -24.50
CA ASP A 322 -8.02 19.98 -25.18
C ASP A 322 -8.78 20.89 -24.21
N GLU A 323 -9.55 20.32 -23.28
CA GLU A 323 -10.23 21.09 -22.23
C GLU A 323 -9.24 21.84 -21.33
N VAL A 324 -8.13 21.19 -20.94
CA VAL A 324 -7.08 21.86 -20.17
C VAL A 324 -6.39 22.95 -21.00
N ALA A 325 -6.02 22.66 -22.25
CA ALA A 325 -5.36 23.61 -23.12
C ALA A 325 -6.23 24.85 -23.43
N ALA A 326 -7.55 24.71 -23.42
CA ALA A 326 -8.48 25.83 -23.58
C ALA A 326 -8.43 26.82 -22.39
N VAL A 327 -8.11 26.34 -21.18
CA VAL A 327 -8.08 27.15 -19.94
C VAL A 327 -6.66 27.59 -19.57
N ARG A 328 -5.68 26.69 -19.71
CA ARG A 328 -4.26 26.89 -19.39
C ARG A 328 -3.38 26.34 -20.53
N PRO A 329 -3.30 27.05 -21.67
CA PRO A 329 -2.52 26.60 -22.83
C PRO A 329 -1.01 26.50 -22.55
N ASP A 330 -0.52 27.14 -21.50
CA ASP A 330 0.87 27.07 -21.05
C ASP A 330 1.18 25.82 -20.21
N VAL A 331 0.17 25.16 -19.64
CA VAL A 331 0.36 23.99 -18.75
C VAL A 331 0.51 22.71 -19.56
N ARG A 332 1.50 21.89 -19.17
CA ARG A 332 1.62 20.52 -19.66
C ARG A 332 0.77 19.59 -18.81
N TYR A 333 -0.38 19.19 -19.34
CA TYR A 333 -1.26 18.20 -18.72
C TYR A 333 -1.00 16.80 -19.26
N THR A 334 -0.79 15.83 -18.38
CA THR A 334 -0.46 14.45 -18.76
C THR A 334 -1.19 13.44 -17.86
N PRO A 335 -2.37 12.97 -18.28
CA PRO A 335 -2.99 11.80 -17.69
C PRO A 335 -2.25 10.54 -18.13
N PHE A 336 -2.02 9.60 -17.22
CA PHE A 336 -1.38 8.33 -17.58
C PHE A 336 -2.01 7.11 -16.91
N ASP A 337 -1.71 5.93 -17.47
CA ASP A 337 -2.04 4.64 -16.89
C ASP A 337 -0.79 3.79 -16.79
N LEU A 338 -0.35 3.48 -15.57
CA LEU A 338 0.79 2.60 -15.39
C LEU A 338 0.51 1.17 -15.86
N SER A 339 -0.75 0.72 -15.79
CA SER A 339 -1.16 -0.62 -16.21
C SER A 339 -1.02 -0.77 -17.73
N ALA A 340 -1.49 0.23 -18.49
CA ALA A 340 -1.34 0.24 -19.95
C ALA A 340 0.13 0.39 -20.37
N LEU A 341 0.92 1.19 -19.64
CA LEU A 341 2.35 1.31 -19.88
C LEU A 341 3.08 -0.02 -19.66
N GLY A 342 2.80 -0.73 -18.56
CA GLY A 342 3.44 -2.01 -18.26
C GLY A 342 3.19 -3.07 -19.33
N SER A 343 1.99 -3.11 -19.91
CA SER A 343 1.64 -4.04 -20.98
C SER A 343 2.25 -3.65 -22.33
N SER A 344 2.31 -2.37 -22.67
CA SER A 344 2.82 -1.89 -23.96
C SER A 344 4.34 -1.71 -24.00
N GLN A 345 4.97 -1.44 -22.85
CA GLN A 345 6.39 -1.11 -22.72
C GLN A 345 7.03 -1.84 -21.52
N PRO A 346 7.11 -3.18 -21.54
CA PRO A 346 7.63 -3.98 -20.42
C PRO A 346 9.07 -3.62 -20.02
N ALA A 347 9.92 -3.24 -20.98
CA ALA A 347 11.29 -2.80 -20.71
C ALA A 347 11.36 -1.49 -19.90
N ALA A 348 10.43 -0.56 -20.13
CA ALA A 348 10.35 0.69 -19.38
C ALA A 348 9.90 0.42 -17.93
N LEU A 349 8.93 -0.47 -17.74
CA LEU A 349 8.52 -0.94 -16.41
C LEU A 349 9.69 -1.56 -15.64
N GLN A 350 10.44 -2.47 -16.28
CA GLN A 350 11.60 -3.09 -15.66
C GLN A 350 12.66 -2.06 -15.25
N THR A 351 12.92 -1.07 -16.11
CA THR A 351 13.89 -0.01 -15.80
C THR A 351 13.50 0.76 -14.54
N MET A 352 12.21 1.07 -14.39
CA MET A 352 11.70 1.75 -13.19
C MET A 352 11.75 0.85 -11.94
N LEU A 353 11.38 -0.44 -12.06
CA LEU A 353 11.52 -1.39 -10.97
C LEU A 353 12.99 -1.52 -10.54
N ALA A 354 13.91 -1.66 -11.48
CA ALA A 354 15.34 -1.74 -11.19
C ALA A 354 15.86 -0.48 -10.48
N ALA A 355 15.40 0.72 -10.89
CA ALA A 355 15.70 1.96 -10.18
C ALA A 355 15.19 1.93 -8.73
N MET A 356 13.97 1.43 -8.50
CA MET A 356 13.45 1.26 -7.14
C MET A 356 14.31 0.28 -6.34
N ARG A 357 14.65 -0.88 -6.90
CA ARG A 357 15.54 -1.85 -6.23
C ARG A 357 16.83 -1.19 -5.76
N ALA A 358 17.48 -0.38 -6.61
CA ALA A 358 18.71 0.31 -6.26
C ALA A 358 18.51 1.33 -5.13
N LEU A 359 17.49 2.18 -5.21
CA LEU A 359 17.22 3.19 -4.18
C LEU A 359 16.89 2.58 -2.81
N PHE A 360 16.17 1.45 -2.78
CA PHE A 360 15.90 0.71 -1.56
C PHE A 360 17.14 -0.01 -1.01
N ALA A 361 17.98 -0.58 -1.87
CA ALA A 361 19.24 -1.20 -1.46
C ALA A 361 20.23 -0.18 -0.84
N GLU A 362 20.21 1.06 -1.33
CA GLU A 362 20.99 2.18 -0.79
C GLU A 362 20.34 2.86 0.44
N ASN A 363 19.17 2.38 0.90
CA ASN A 363 18.38 2.97 1.98
C ASN A 363 17.97 4.44 1.75
N LYS A 364 17.93 4.88 0.49
CA LYS A 364 17.46 6.23 0.11
C LYS A 364 15.94 6.36 0.19
N LEU A 365 15.23 5.24 0.12
CA LEU A 365 13.79 5.14 0.28
C LEU A 365 13.44 4.13 1.37
N GLN A 366 12.27 4.29 1.96
CA GLN A 366 11.74 3.43 3.02
C GLN A 366 10.41 2.80 2.57
N PRO A 367 10.14 1.52 2.92
CA PRO A 367 8.86 0.90 2.62
C PRO A 367 7.72 1.66 3.28
N LEU A 368 6.53 1.62 2.70
CA LEU A 368 5.41 2.37 3.24
C LEU A 368 4.92 1.73 4.55
N PRO A 369 4.44 2.54 5.52
CA PRO A 369 3.64 2.02 6.62
C PRO A 369 2.50 1.15 6.08
N GLN A 370 2.27 0.00 6.71
CA GLN A 370 1.34 -0.99 6.19
C GLN A 370 0.31 -1.44 7.23
N THR A 371 -0.95 -1.50 6.80
CA THR A 371 -2.00 -2.20 7.54
C THR A 371 -2.16 -3.59 6.94
N VAL A 372 -1.82 -4.62 7.73
CA VAL A 372 -1.79 -6.00 7.26
C VAL A 372 -3.10 -6.72 7.58
N PHE A 373 -3.70 -7.35 6.56
CA PHE A 373 -4.81 -8.28 6.72
C PHE A 373 -4.41 -9.65 6.17
N PRO A 374 -4.80 -10.77 6.82
CA PRO A 374 -4.65 -12.08 6.20
C PRO A 374 -5.60 -12.22 5.00
N LEU A 375 -5.23 -13.02 4.00
CA LEU A 375 -5.99 -13.20 2.75
C LEU A 375 -7.49 -13.50 2.95
N PRO A 376 -7.91 -14.35 3.91
CA PRO A 376 -9.34 -14.55 4.18
C PRO A 376 -10.11 -13.31 4.64
N GLN A 377 -9.42 -12.24 5.04
CA GLN A 377 -9.99 -10.94 5.43
C GLN A 377 -9.90 -9.89 4.29
N LEU A 378 -9.76 -10.32 3.03
CA LEU A 378 -9.76 -9.40 1.88
C LEU A 378 -11.00 -8.49 1.83
N VAL A 379 -12.19 -9.01 2.13
CA VAL A 379 -13.44 -8.20 2.15
C VAL A 379 -13.39 -7.10 3.23
N PRO A 380 -13.08 -7.40 4.52
CA PRO A 380 -12.79 -6.37 5.52
C PRO A 380 -11.72 -5.36 5.08
N ALA A 381 -10.65 -5.80 4.42
CA ALA A 381 -9.57 -4.92 3.95
C ALA A 381 -10.07 -3.94 2.85
N LEU A 382 -10.88 -4.42 1.91
CA LEU A 382 -11.54 -3.60 0.89
C LEU A 382 -12.49 -2.58 1.51
N ARG A 383 -13.27 -2.96 2.52
CA ARG A 383 -14.14 -2.02 3.28
C ARG A 383 -13.31 -0.97 4.02
N HIS A 384 -12.19 -1.37 4.62
CA HIS A 384 -11.26 -0.45 5.27
C HIS A 384 -10.66 0.56 4.27
N MET A 385 -10.32 0.10 3.06
CA MET A 385 -9.90 0.95 1.95
C MET A 385 -10.99 1.93 1.53
N GLN A 386 -12.23 1.43 1.31
CA GLN A 386 -13.38 2.22 0.86
C GLN A 386 -13.70 3.39 1.77
N GLN A 387 -13.49 3.25 3.08
CA GLN A 387 -13.72 4.30 4.06
C GLN A 387 -12.58 5.34 4.12
N ALA A 388 -11.54 5.18 3.31
CA ALA A 388 -10.35 6.04 3.26
C ALA A 388 -9.68 6.25 4.65
N ARG A 389 -9.80 5.27 5.56
CA ARG A 389 -9.26 5.37 6.92
C ARG A 389 -7.79 4.98 7.04
N HIS A 390 -7.28 4.22 6.08
CA HIS A 390 -5.88 3.76 6.08
C HIS A 390 -4.90 4.89 5.77
N THR A 391 -3.70 4.75 6.30
CA THR A 391 -2.51 5.54 5.98
C THR A 391 -1.47 4.57 5.42
N GLY A 392 -0.71 5.00 4.41
CA GLY A 392 0.25 4.15 3.72
C GLY A 392 -0.45 3.13 2.83
N LYS A 393 -0.09 1.85 2.95
CA LYS A 393 -0.57 0.76 2.10
C LYS A 393 -1.35 -0.29 2.90
N ILE A 394 -2.39 -0.86 2.30
CA ILE A 394 -3.02 -2.08 2.83
C ILE A 394 -2.35 -3.28 2.17
N VAL A 395 -1.89 -4.24 2.97
CA VAL A 395 -1.21 -5.44 2.49
C VAL A 395 -1.99 -6.67 2.90
N ILE A 396 -2.18 -7.57 1.96
CA ILE A 396 -2.84 -8.86 2.17
C ILE A 396 -1.78 -9.95 2.26
N THR A 397 -1.59 -10.56 3.43
CA THR A 397 -0.65 -11.67 3.59
C THR A 397 -1.33 -12.98 3.24
N HIS A 398 -0.67 -13.76 2.39
CA HIS A 398 -1.15 -15.07 2.01
C HIS A 398 -0.77 -16.07 3.11
N PRO A 399 -1.68 -17.02 3.44
CA PRO A 399 -1.31 -18.07 4.36
C PRO A 399 -0.11 -18.80 3.80
N ARG A 400 0.91 -18.95 4.63
CA ARG A 400 1.92 -19.95 4.39
C ARG A 400 1.19 -21.28 4.50
N HIS A 401 0.88 -21.91 3.38
CA HIS A 401 0.81 -23.36 3.35
C HIS A 401 2.22 -23.88 3.59
N GLN A 402 2.72 -23.66 4.81
CA GLN A 402 3.61 -24.62 5.40
C GLN A 402 2.68 -25.75 5.78
N GLU A 403 2.54 -26.73 4.90
CA GLU A 403 2.79 -28.07 5.45
C GLU A 403 4.07 -27.90 6.29
N ILE A 404 4.00 -28.20 7.57
CA ILE A 404 5.22 -28.24 8.38
C ILE A 404 6.00 -29.41 7.80
N VAL A 405 6.77 -29.13 6.75
CA VAL A 405 7.65 -30.08 6.12
C VAL A 405 8.86 -30.12 7.04
N ILE A 406 8.88 -31.13 7.90
CA ILE A 406 10.07 -31.48 8.65
C ILE A 406 11.07 -31.96 7.60
N ARG A 407 12.06 -31.11 7.34
CA ARG A 407 13.12 -31.38 6.37
C ARG A 407 14.05 -32.44 6.94
N GLU A 408 14.23 -33.52 6.19
CA GLU A 408 15.15 -34.60 6.57
C GLU A 408 16.62 -34.13 6.60
N ASP A 409 16.94 -33.07 5.86
CA ASP A 409 18.29 -32.48 5.77
C ASP A 409 18.52 -31.30 6.74
N ALA A 410 17.62 -31.08 7.71
CA ALA A 410 17.69 -29.99 8.68
C ALA A 410 17.81 -30.48 10.13
N THR A 411 18.39 -29.66 11.01
CA THR A 411 18.42 -29.88 12.46
C THR A 411 17.46 -28.92 13.16
N TYR A 412 16.65 -29.44 14.08
CA TYR A 412 15.69 -28.67 14.87
C TYR A 412 16.07 -28.72 16.35
N LEU A 413 16.03 -27.57 17.02
CA LEU A 413 16.31 -27.47 18.46
C LEU A 413 15.00 -27.33 19.24
N ILE A 414 14.74 -28.28 20.12
CA ILE A 414 13.61 -28.24 21.06
C ILE A 414 14.16 -28.07 22.48
N THR A 415 14.16 -26.83 22.97
CA THR A 415 14.56 -26.56 24.36
C THR A 415 13.52 -27.13 25.32
N GLY A 416 13.95 -27.91 26.31
CA GLY A 416 13.03 -28.62 27.21
C GLY A 416 12.37 -29.84 26.57
N GLY A 417 12.93 -30.38 25.48
CA GLY A 417 12.39 -31.52 24.73
C GLY A 417 12.20 -32.82 25.53
N MET A 418 12.77 -32.94 26.73
CA MET A 418 12.54 -34.09 27.61
C MET A 418 11.31 -33.95 28.52
N GLY A 419 10.64 -32.78 28.51
CA GLY A 419 9.38 -32.57 29.24
C GLY A 419 8.18 -33.09 28.47
N GLY A 420 7.05 -33.31 29.15
CA GLY A 420 5.86 -33.95 28.54
C GLY A 420 5.36 -33.31 27.23
N ILE A 421 5.39 -31.97 27.12
CA ILE A 421 5.00 -31.26 25.88
C ILE A 421 6.15 -31.25 24.86
N GLY A 422 7.41 -31.22 25.30
CA GLY A 422 8.55 -31.19 24.40
C GLY A 422 8.84 -32.54 23.73
N LEU A 423 8.36 -33.63 24.35
CA LEU A 423 8.48 -35.00 23.87
C LEU A 423 7.31 -35.40 22.94
N ALA A 424 6.12 -34.82 23.15
CA ALA A 424 4.92 -35.01 22.34
C ALA A 424 5.04 -34.25 21.02
#